data_AF-A0AAE3T6B0-F1
#
_entry.id   AF-A0AAE3T6B0-F1
#
_cell.length_a   1.000
_cell.length_b   1.000
_cell.length_c   1.000
_cell.angle_alpha   90.00
_cell.angle_beta   90.00
_cell.angle_gamma   90.00
#
_symmetry.space_group_name_H-M   'P 1'
#
loop_
_entity.id
_entity.type
_entity.pdbx_description
1 polymer ?
#
loop_
_entity_poly.entity_id
_entity_poly.type
_entity_poly.pdbx_seq_one_letter_code
_entity_poly.pdbx_strand_id
1 'polypeptide(L)'
;MFTSMRFKTPVIDDALSSNIDAMLRDQLLDLFKYAMRSVAATLARAAQFDTSDFANKAVSGSDGFTLAIRQIFPGEREAWLGVFENGEQQLEVIGHLE
;
A
#
# COMPACT_ATOMS: atom_id res chain seq x y z
N MET A 1 12.49 -21.62 12.35
CA MET A 1 11.80 -20.50 13.04
C MET A 1 10.94 -19.80 12.00
N PHE A 2 9.62 -19.87 12.10
CA PHE A 2 8.73 -19.10 11.24
C PHE A 2 8.67 -17.68 11.81
N THR A 3 9.61 -16.83 11.42
CA THR A 3 9.52 -15.39 11.65
C THR A 3 8.22 -14.94 11.01
N SER A 4 7.22 -14.67 11.84
CA SER A 4 5.88 -14.36 11.35
C SER A 4 5.96 -13.01 10.67
N MET A 5 5.85 -12.98 9.34
CA MET A 5 5.82 -11.77 8.50
C MET A 5 4.77 -10.75 8.98
N ARG A 6 3.81 -11.18 9.82
CA ARG A 6 2.85 -10.34 10.54
C ARG A 6 3.48 -9.30 11.50
N PHE A 7 4.72 -9.47 11.96
CA PHE A 7 5.35 -8.52 12.91
C PHE A 7 6.27 -7.51 12.25
N LYS A 8 6.53 -7.64 10.94
CA LYS A 8 7.34 -6.64 10.23
C LYS A 8 6.58 -5.32 10.14
N THR A 9 7.27 -4.23 10.41
CA THR A 9 6.67 -2.91 10.39
C THR A 9 6.73 -2.38 8.95
N PRO A 10 5.58 -2.03 8.35
CA PRO A 10 5.56 -1.41 7.03
C PRO A 10 6.06 0.03 7.14
N VAL A 11 7.22 0.28 6.55
CA VAL A 11 7.86 1.60 6.49
C VAL A 11 7.69 2.14 5.08
N ILE A 12 7.30 3.42 4.97
CA ILE A 12 7.24 4.12 3.69
C ILE A 12 8.60 4.76 3.47
N ASP A 13 9.22 4.45 2.34
CA ASP A 13 10.51 5.00 1.93
C ASP A 13 10.30 6.29 1.13
N ASP A 14 9.41 6.24 0.13
CA ASP A 14 9.07 7.38 -0.72
C ASP A 14 7.58 7.35 -1.13
N ALA A 15 7.01 8.52 -1.40
CA ALA A 15 5.66 8.62 -1.93
C ALA A 15 5.48 9.86 -2.81
N LEU A 16 5.08 9.61 -4.06
CA LEU A 16 4.81 10.62 -5.09
C LEU A 16 3.30 10.75 -5.29
N SER A 17 2.76 11.87 -4.85
CA SER A 17 1.35 12.21 -5.00
C SER A 17 1.15 13.18 -6.17
N SER A 18 0.29 12.82 -7.12
CA SER A 18 -0.15 13.65 -8.23
C SER A 18 -1.65 13.90 -8.12
N ASN A 19 -2.05 15.18 -8.08
CA ASN A 19 -3.46 15.60 -7.97
C ASN A 19 -4.18 15.06 -6.71
N ILE A 20 -3.44 14.88 -5.60
CA ILE A 20 -3.96 14.34 -4.34
C ILE A 20 -3.64 15.29 -3.18
N ASP A 21 -4.66 15.60 -2.37
CA ASP A 21 -4.53 16.40 -1.15
C ASP A 21 -3.69 15.70 -0.08
N ALA A 22 -3.02 16.49 0.77
CA ALA A 22 -2.15 15.97 1.83
C ALA A 22 -2.88 15.04 2.82
N MET A 23 -4.15 15.34 3.13
CA MET A 23 -4.98 14.50 3.99
C MET A 23 -5.31 13.15 3.33
N LEU A 24 -5.69 13.17 2.05
CA LEU A 24 -5.97 11.97 1.27
C LEU A 24 -4.72 11.12 1.07
N ARG A 25 -3.57 11.76 0.82
CA ARG A 25 -2.27 11.09 0.74
C ARG A 25 -1.97 10.30 2.00
N ASP A 26 -2.06 10.91 3.18
CA ASP A 26 -1.76 10.23 4.45
C ASP A 26 -2.66 9.00 4.68
N GLN A 27 -3.92 9.10 4.28
CA GLN A 27 -4.89 8.00 4.36
C GLN A 27 -4.55 6.85 3.41
N LEU A 28 -4.18 7.15 2.17
CA LEU A 28 -3.74 6.15 1.21
C LEU A 28 -2.43 5.48 1.66
N LEU A 29 -1.53 6.23 2.32
CA LEU A 29 -0.31 5.67 2.90
C LEU A 29 -0.62 4.69 4.05
N ASP A 30 -1.55 5.02 4.94
CA ASP A 30 -1.99 4.11 6.00
C ASP A 30 -2.66 2.85 5.43
N LEU A 31 -3.43 3.01 4.36
CA LEU A 31 -4.04 1.89 3.65
C LEU A 31 -2.99 0.99 2.98
N PHE A 32 -1.98 1.58 2.35
CA PHE A 32 -0.87 0.84 1.77
C PHE A 32 -0.12 0.00 2.80
N LYS A 33 0.16 0.55 4.00
CA LYS A 33 0.78 -0.20 5.10
C LYS A 33 -0.04 -1.43 5.48
N TYR A 34 -1.35 -1.27 5.57
CA TYR A 34 -2.27 -2.38 5.87
C TYR A 34 -2.27 -3.43 4.76
N ALA A 35 -2.38 -3.01 3.49
CA ALA A 35 -2.36 -3.88 2.33
C ALA A 35 -1.02 -4.63 2.22
N MET A 36 0.11 -3.95 2.37
CA MET A 36 1.44 -4.54 2.36
C MET A 36 1.58 -5.65 3.40
N ARG A 37 1.14 -5.41 4.65
CA ARG A 37 1.16 -6.42 5.71
C ARG A 37 0.27 -7.62 5.38
N SER A 38 -0.88 -7.38 4.75
CA SER A 38 -1.81 -8.43 4.32
C SER A 38 -1.21 -9.28 3.19
N VAL A 39 -0.69 -8.65 2.14
CA VAL A 39 -0.09 -9.30 0.96
C VAL A 39 1.20 -10.04 1.31
N ALA A 40 2.05 -9.45 2.15
CA ALA A 40 3.23 -10.12 2.65
C ALA A 40 2.88 -11.35 3.50
N ALA A 41 1.79 -11.29 4.28
CA ALA A 41 1.31 -12.45 5.03
C ALA A 41 0.76 -13.57 4.14
N THR A 42 0.33 -13.29 2.90
CA THR A 42 -0.16 -14.29 1.95
C THR A 42 0.91 -14.82 1.00
N LEU A 43 2.19 -14.38 1.13
CA LEU A 43 3.30 -14.72 0.23
C LEU A 43 3.03 -14.34 -1.24
N ALA A 44 2.05 -13.47 -1.50
CA ALA A 44 1.70 -13.03 -2.84
C ALA A 44 2.73 -12.00 -3.34
N ARG A 45 3.20 -12.15 -4.57
CA ARG A 45 4.19 -11.23 -5.19
C ARG A 45 3.56 -9.95 -5.70
N ALA A 46 2.27 -9.99 -6.00
CA ALA A 46 1.47 -8.85 -6.44
C ALA A 46 0.02 -9.09 -6.04
N ALA A 47 -0.70 -8.00 -5.79
CA ALA A 47 -2.12 -8.00 -5.55
C ALA A 47 -2.72 -6.67 -6.01
N GLN A 48 -3.99 -6.70 -6.35
CA GLN A 48 -4.76 -5.51 -6.66
C GLN A 48 -5.99 -5.50 -5.76
N PHE A 49 -6.28 -4.35 -5.17
CA PHE A 49 -7.41 -4.13 -4.31
C PHE A 49 -8.13 -2.87 -4.73
N ASP A 50 -9.45 -2.89 -4.65
CA ASP A 50 -10.23 -1.67 -4.71
C ASP A 50 -10.28 -1.05 -3.32
N THR A 51 -10.09 0.26 -3.18
CA THR A 51 -10.10 0.90 -1.87
C THR A 51 -11.47 0.85 -1.20
N SER A 52 -12.54 0.65 -1.97
CA SER A 52 -13.89 0.40 -1.44
C SER A 52 -14.00 -0.95 -0.71
N ASP A 53 -13.11 -1.92 -1.00
CA ASP A 53 -13.01 -3.17 -0.21
C ASP A 53 -12.59 -2.88 1.25
N PHE A 54 -11.85 -1.79 1.46
CA PHE A 54 -11.43 -1.33 2.77
C PHE A 54 -12.42 -0.34 3.40
N ALA A 55 -13.71 -0.41 3.04
CA ALA A 55 -14.79 0.47 3.49
C ALA A 55 -14.85 0.76 5.01
N ASN A 56 -14.28 -0.11 5.86
CA ASN A 56 -14.19 0.10 7.30
C ASN A 56 -13.11 1.15 7.71
N LYS A 57 -12.09 1.35 6.88
CA LYS A 57 -11.06 2.40 7.02
C LYS A 57 -11.27 3.60 6.10
N ALA A 58 -12.22 3.52 5.16
CA ALA A 58 -12.49 4.60 4.21
C ALA A 58 -13.07 5.82 4.95
N VAL A 59 -12.27 6.89 5.00
CA VAL A 59 -12.78 8.23 5.25
C VAL A 59 -13.24 8.79 3.91
N SER A 60 -14.35 9.54 3.91
CA SER A 60 -14.94 10.18 2.73
C SER A 60 -13.87 10.87 1.87
N GLY A 61 -13.47 10.25 0.76
CA GLY A 61 -12.44 10.77 -0.15
C GLY A 61 -11.47 9.72 -0.70
N SER A 62 -11.26 8.59 -0.01
CA SER A 62 -10.44 7.47 -0.52
C SER A 62 -11.22 6.42 -1.29
N ASP A 63 -12.52 6.63 -1.49
CA ASP A 63 -13.44 5.74 -2.21
C ASP A 63 -13.20 5.83 -3.73
N GLY A 64 -13.16 4.69 -4.41
CA GLY A 64 -12.94 4.62 -5.86
C GLY A 64 -11.48 4.61 -6.34
N PHE A 65 -10.50 4.49 -5.44
CA PHE A 65 -9.11 4.26 -5.83
C PHE A 65 -8.86 2.77 -6.08
N THR A 66 -8.08 2.45 -7.09
CA THR A 66 -7.52 1.10 -7.27
C THR A 66 -6.10 1.08 -6.72
N LEU A 67 -5.84 0.23 -5.73
CA LEU A 67 -4.51 -0.05 -5.21
C LEU A 67 -3.90 -1.26 -5.93
N ALA A 68 -2.88 -1.04 -6.74
CA ALA A 68 -2.00 -2.08 -7.24
C ALA A 68 -0.74 -2.16 -6.37
N ILE A 69 -0.54 -3.26 -5.65
CA ILE A 69 0.65 -3.49 -4.84
C ILE A 69 1.47 -4.66 -5.41
N ARG A 70 2.79 -4.48 -5.53
CA ARG A 70 3.70 -5.50 -6.05
C ARG A 70 5.05 -5.45 -5.36
N GLN A 71 5.59 -6.62 -5.07
CA GLN A 71 6.96 -6.78 -4.58
C GLN A 71 7.95 -6.46 -5.71
N ILE A 72 8.85 -5.50 -5.48
CA ILE A 72 9.85 -5.07 -6.49
C ILE A 72 11.18 -5.80 -6.29
N PHE A 73 11.57 -6.07 -5.05
CA PHE A 73 12.83 -6.73 -4.73
C PHE A 73 12.62 -7.97 -3.85
N PRO A 74 12.81 -9.18 -4.41
CA PRO A 74 12.96 -10.39 -3.62
C PRO A 74 14.42 -10.46 -3.14
N GLY A 75 14.70 -9.89 -1.95
CA GLY A 75 16.04 -9.84 -1.37
C GLY A 75 15.99 -9.67 0.14
N GLU A 76 16.99 -8.99 0.70
CA GLU A 76 17.15 -8.81 2.16
C GLU A 76 16.09 -7.85 2.76
N ARG A 77 15.59 -6.90 1.96
CA ARG A 77 14.44 -6.06 2.27
C ARG A 77 13.32 -6.36 1.30
N GLU A 78 12.19 -6.79 1.83
CA GLU A 78 10.97 -7.00 1.03
C GLU A 78 10.41 -5.62 0.67
N ALA A 79 10.87 -5.07 -0.45
CA ALA A 79 10.41 -3.79 -0.97
C ALA A 79 9.16 -3.98 -1.84
N TRP A 80 8.19 -3.09 -1.65
CA TRP A 80 6.88 -3.09 -2.26
C TRP A 80 6.61 -1.75 -2.92
N LEU A 81 6.11 -1.81 -4.16
CA LEU A 81 5.49 -0.69 -4.85
C LEU A 81 3.99 -0.76 -4.61
N GLY A 82 3.38 0.34 -4.21
CA GLY A 82 1.95 0.57 -4.25
C GLY A 82 1.64 1.71 -5.20
N VAL A 83 0.73 1.50 -6.13
CA VAL A 83 0.20 2.55 -6.99
C VAL A 83 -1.28 2.64 -6.73
N PHE A 84 -1.75 3.81 -6.30
CA PHE A 84 -3.15 4.16 -6.22
C PHE A 84 -3.52 4.99 -7.42
N GLU A 85 -4.58 4.61 -8.11
CA GLU A 85 -5.09 5.33 -9.28
C GLU A 85 -6.59 5.57 -9.12
N ASN A 86 -7.03 6.80 -9.37
CA ASN A 86 -8.43 7.19 -9.45
C ASN A 86 -8.59 8.31 -10.48
N GLY A 87 -8.80 7.94 -11.75
CA GLY A 87 -8.92 8.89 -12.85
C GLY A 87 -7.65 9.73 -13.03
N GLU A 88 -7.72 11.03 -12.69
CA GLU A 88 -6.62 11.99 -12.78
C GLU A 88 -5.73 12.01 -11.52
N GLN A 89 -6.15 11.34 -10.46
CA GLN A 89 -5.45 11.28 -9.18
C GLN A 89 -4.59 10.03 -9.10
N GLN A 90 -3.31 10.19 -8.77
CA GLN A 90 -2.36 9.09 -8.68
C GLN A 90 -1.44 9.24 -7.47
N LEU A 91 -1.28 8.18 -6.68
CA LEU A 91 -0.28 8.11 -5.62
C LEU A 91 0.60 6.88 -5.83
N GLU A 92 1.87 7.11 -6.09
CA GLU A 92 2.88 6.07 -6.09
C GLU A 92 3.58 6.06 -4.72
N VAL A 93 3.74 4.86 -4.16
CA VAL A 93 4.28 4.66 -2.82
C VAL A 93 5.28 3.53 -2.89
N ILE A 94 6.47 3.75 -2.34
CA ILE A 94 7.49 2.74 -2.16
C ILE A 94 7.65 2.53 -0.66
N GLY A 95 7.60 1.28 -0.23
CA GLY A 95 7.86 0.94 1.16
C GLY A 95 8.44 -0.45 1.30
N HIS A 96 8.93 -0.75 2.50
CA HIS A 96 9.50 -2.03 2.81
C HIS A 96 9.05 -2.53 4.18
N LEU A 97 9.22 -3.83 4.38
CA LEU A 97 8.96 -4.49 5.64
C LEU A 97 10.28 -4.73 6.39
N GLU A 98 10.46 -4.06 7.53
CA GLU A 98 11.57 -4.28 8.48
C GLU A 98 11.18 -5.29 9.57
#